data_AF-A0A7L1T486-F1
#
_entry.id   AF-A0A7L1T486-F1
#
_cell.length_a   1.000
_cell.length_b   1.000
_cell.length_c   1.000
_cell.angle_alpha   90.00
_cell.angle_beta   90.00
_cell.angle_gamma   90.00
#
_symmetry.space_group_name_H-M   'P 1'
#
loop_
_entity.id
_entity.type
_entity.pdbx_description
1 polymer ?
#
loop_
_entity_poly.entity_id
_entity_poly.type
_entity_poly.pdbx_seq_one_letter_code
_entity_poly.pdbx_strand_id
1 'polypeptide(L)'
;FASCYGDHMVLQKEPAGAVVWGYGEPGAAVTVVVSGNGGLIVMKKTAQVKGPSGTWTTVLDPMDPGGPYALTAGQGSENVTLQDIYFGDVWLCSGQSNMAMTVLQIANASQELAAAARYPYVRIFAAAPARSDVELEDLKKIDLPWSIPTAENLGHGNFTYFSAVCWLLGRYLYEALRYPVGLVEAAWGGTPIEAWSSQRALRACRLPEDTGSFGAGLAFCTPLSPALSSSISPHRHLSGPQTPSVLWNAMIHPLLNMTLRGVAWYQGEANAFLHTDRYNCTFPALIADWRHAFHAGSAGQTEPLFPFGFVQLSSYRRQSPDNSFARLRWHQTADLGVVPNARMPRTFMAVAVDLCDERSPYGSIHPRDKQNVAHRLHLGARAVAYGEKDLVFQGPYPTRAVLEVTRALLNVTYTQELVFRQRDAPAFEVCCSSQLSPCGWLPASVVVVESRTVTLALAGCGTLVLGLRYAWAEWPCEYQSCALYNTQGLPAPPFL
;
A
#
# COMPACT_ATOMS: atom_id res chain seq x y z
N PHE A 1 10.71 -27.07 -2.33
CA PHE A 1 10.59 -25.67 -1.87
C PHE A 1 9.13 -25.35 -1.60
N ALA A 2 8.84 -24.34 -0.78
CA ALA A 2 7.48 -23.79 -0.65
C ALA A 2 7.01 -23.13 -1.96
N SER A 3 5.71 -22.91 -2.09
CA SER A 3 5.07 -22.48 -3.34
C SER A 3 5.50 -21.08 -3.79
N CYS A 4 5.92 -20.21 -2.87
CA CYS A 4 6.37 -18.85 -3.23
C CYS A 4 7.75 -18.80 -3.92
N TYR A 5 8.47 -19.92 -4.06
CA TYR A 5 9.75 -19.99 -4.75
C TYR A 5 9.60 -20.56 -6.17
N GLY A 6 10.39 -20.04 -7.12
CA GLY A 6 10.40 -20.50 -8.51
C GLY A 6 11.61 -19.98 -9.27
N ASP A 7 11.74 -20.39 -10.53
CA ASP A 7 12.74 -19.84 -11.45
C ASP A 7 12.53 -18.33 -11.64
N HIS A 8 13.58 -17.61 -12.06
CA HIS A 8 13.55 -16.15 -12.32
C HIS A 8 13.28 -15.27 -11.08
N MET A 9 13.28 -15.82 -9.87
CA MET A 9 12.96 -15.04 -8.67
C MET A 9 14.09 -14.10 -8.23
N VAL A 10 13.72 -13.13 -7.39
CA VAL A 10 14.67 -12.31 -6.64
C VAL A 10 14.58 -12.68 -5.16
N LEU A 11 15.71 -13.00 -4.57
CA LEU A 11 15.88 -13.14 -3.13
C LEU A 11 16.45 -11.85 -2.54
N GLN A 12 16.14 -11.58 -1.27
CA GLN A 12 16.64 -10.38 -0.61
C GLN A 12 18.17 -10.40 -0.50
N LYS A 13 18.80 -9.33 -0.99
CA LYS A 13 20.24 -9.09 -0.87
C LYS A 13 20.63 -8.60 0.53
N GLU A 14 21.93 -8.52 0.75
CA GLU A 14 22.56 -7.94 1.93
C GLU A 14 22.04 -6.54 2.33
N PRO A 15 22.15 -6.14 3.61
CA PRO A 15 22.84 -6.82 4.73
C PRO A 15 22.08 -8.00 5.34
N ALA A 16 20.83 -8.21 4.95
CA ALA A 16 20.03 -9.35 5.40
C ALA A 16 20.39 -10.62 4.60
N GLY A 17 20.11 -11.78 5.21
CA GLY A 17 20.09 -13.08 4.55
C GLY A 17 18.70 -13.40 4.00
N ALA A 18 18.63 -13.97 2.81
CA ALA A 18 17.38 -14.50 2.29
C ALA A 18 17.01 -15.80 3.02
N VAL A 19 15.79 -15.87 3.54
CA VAL A 19 15.27 -17.12 4.12
C VAL A 19 14.69 -17.99 3.02
N VAL A 20 15.06 -19.26 3.02
CA VAL A 20 14.57 -20.29 2.10
C VAL A 20 14.02 -21.48 2.88
N TRP A 21 12.86 -21.97 2.46
CA TRP A 21 12.16 -23.02 3.17
C TRP A 21 11.35 -23.90 2.20
N GLY A 22 10.89 -25.04 2.72
CA GLY A 22 10.01 -25.94 1.99
C GLY A 22 9.69 -27.20 2.77
N TYR A 23 9.22 -28.21 2.04
CA TYR A 23 8.80 -29.49 2.58
C TYR A 23 9.84 -30.59 2.33
N GLY A 24 9.80 -31.64 3.15
CA GLY A 24 10.55 -32.87 2.98
C GLY A 24 10.13 -33.94 3.99
N GLU A 25 10.80 -35.10 3.96
CA GLU A 25 10.53 -36.18 4.91
C GLU A 25 10.92 -35.80 6.36
N PRO A 26 10.01 -35.95 7.35
CA PRO A 26 10.30 -35.64 8.76
C PRO A 26 11.57 -36.33 9.29
N GLY A 27 12.45 -35.55 9.93
CA GLY A 27 13.71 -36.05 10.50
C GLY A 27 14.86 -36.20 9.49
N ALA A 28 14.61 -36.00 8.20
CA ALA A 28 15.67 -35.97 7.20
C ALA A 28 16.43 -34.62 7.19
N ALA A 29 17.65 -34.64 6.66
CA ALA A 29 18.45 -33.45 6.41
C ALA A 29 18.28 -32.96 4.97
N VAL A 30 18.01 -31.67 4.80
CA VAL A 30 17.98 -30.99 3.50
C VAL A 30 19.25 -30.16 3.35
N THR A 31 19.96 -30.38 2.25
CA THR A 31 21.13 -29.58 1.87
C THR A 31 20.70 -28.54 0.84
N VAL A 32 20.93 -27.26 1.16
CA VAL A 32 20.67 -26.15 0.25
C VAL A 32 22.00 -25.63 -0.29
N VAL A 33 22.11 -25.53 -1.61
CA VAL A 33 23.32 -25.10 -2.32
C VAL A 33 22.97 -23.92 -3.22
N VAL A 34 23.74 -22.84 -3.12
CA VAL A 34 23.72 -21.77 -4.12
C VAL A 34 24.95 -21.93 -4.99
N SER A 35 24.75 -22.01 -6.29
CA SER A 35 25.82 -22.17 -7.28
C SER A 35 25.84 -20.99 -8.25
N GLY A 36 27.03 -20.48 -8.52
CA GLY A 36 27.27 -19.44 -9.53
C GLY A 36 27.48 -20.02 -10.92
N ASN A 37 27.95 -19.16 -11.83
CA ASN A 37 28.25 -19.55 -13.20
C ASN A 37 29.28 -20.69 -13.26
N GLY A 38 29.09 -21.64 -14.18
CA GLY A 38 29.93 -22.83 -14.30
C GLY A 38 29.76 -23.88 -13.18
N GLY A 39 28.76 -23.74 -12.31
CA GLY A 39 28.45 -24.71 -11.25
C GLY A 39 29.31 -24.56 -10.00
N LEU A 40 30.05 -23.46 -9.86
CA LEU A 40 30.83 -23.18 -8.66
C LEU A 40 29.91 -23.00 -7.45
N ILE A 41 30.09 -23.82 -6.41
CA ILE A 41 29.33 -23.69 -5.16
C ILE A 41 29.77 -22.41 -4.45
N VAL A 42 28.85 -21.45 -4.34
CA VAL A 42 29.05 -20.18 -3.62
C VAL A 42 28.80 -20.37 -2.14
N MET A 43 27.76 -21.14 -1.80
CA MET A 43 27.45 -21.47 -0.41
C MET A 43 26.66 -22.77 -0.29
N LYS A 44 26.77 -23.38 0.90
CA LYS A 44 26.08 -24.62 1.26
C LYS A 44 25.55 -24.52 2.69
N LYS A 45 24.27 -24.81 2.88
CA LYS A 45 23.59 -24.88 4.18
C LYS A 45 22.93 -26.24 4.37
N THR A 46 22.70 -26.62 5.62
CA THR A 46 21.94 -27.82 5.96
C THR A 46 20.86 -27.46 6.96
N ALA A 47 19.65 -27.94 6.72
CA ALA A 47 18.50 -27.79 7.58
C ALA A 47 17.91 -29.16 7.92
N GLN A 48 17.32 -29.28 9.11
CA GLN A 48 16.57 -30.47 9.49
C GLN A 48 15.09 -30.25 9.20
N VAL A 49 14.44 -31.29 8.67
CA VAL A 49 12.99 -31.29 8.49
C VAL A 49 12.31 -31.54 9.85
N LYS A 50 11.42 -30.64 10.25
CA LYS A 50 10.71 -30.69 11.53
C LYS A 50 9.59 -31.73 11.55
N GLY A 51 9.46 -32.40 12.70
CA GLY A 51 8.71 -33.65 12.90
C GLY A 51 7.18 -33.64 12.74
N PRO A 52 6.42 -32.54 12.96
CA PRO A 52 4.98 -32.54 12.66
C PRO A 52 4.60 -31.79 11.38
N SER A 53 5.34 -30.74 11.02
CA SER A 53 5.03 -29.87 9.88
C SER A 53 5.59 -30.39 8.55
N GLY A 54 6.60 -31.27 8.60
CA GLY A 54 7.33 -31.69 7.40
C GLY A 54 8.11 -30.54 6.75
N THR A 55 8.34 -29.44 7.47
CA THR A 55 9.00 -28.25 6.92
C THR A 55 10.45 -28.12 7.36
N TRP A 56 11.29 -27.63 6.46
CA TRP A 56 12.66 -27.20 6.72
C TRP A 56 12.80 -25.71 6.37
N THR A 57 13.69 -25.02 7.06
CA THR A 57 14.00 -23.60 6.79
C THR A 57 15.48 -23.36 7.05
N THR A 58 16.09 -22.47 6.26
CA THR A 58 17.45 -22.01 6.49
C THR A 58 17.60 -20.56 6.03
N VAL A 59 18.50 -19.84 6.69
CA VAL A 59 18.89 -18.49 6.32
C VAL A 59 20.14 -18.59 5.45
N LEU A 60 20.07 -18.05 4.24
CA LEU A 60 21.23 -17.94 3.38
C LEU A 60 22.18 -16.86 3.92
N ASP A 61 23.48 -16.99 3.65
CA ASP A 61 24.42 -15.93 3.97
C ASP A 61 24.05 -14.66 3.18
N PRO A 62 24.23 -13.46 3.74
CA PRO A 62 24.01 -12.22 3.00
C PRO A 62 24.81 -12.21 1.70
N MET A 63 24.15 -11.83 0.61
CA MET A 63 24.71 -11.85 -0.74
C MET A 63 24.64 -10.45 -1.36
N ASP A 64 25.72 -10.06 -2.01
CA ASP A 64 25.77 -8.87 -2.86
C ASP A 64 24.65 -8.90 -3.92
N PRO A 65 24.12 -7.73 -4.32
CA PRO A 65 23.16 -7.67 -5.42
C PRO A 65 23.76 -8.23 -6.71
N GLY A 66 23.04 -9.14 -7.38
CA GLY A 66 23.52 -9.73 -8.63
C GLY A 66 23.01 -11.14 -8.88
N GLY A 67 23.63 -11.81 -9.84
CA GLY A 67 23.22 -13.11 -10.37
C GLY A 67 23.59 -13.24 -11.85
N PRO A 68 23.08 -14.28 -12.54
CA PRO A 68 22.18 -15.31 -12.03
C PRO A 68 22.91 -16.39 -11.21
N TYR A 69 22.19 -16.97 -10.26
CA TYR A 69 22.59 -18.15 -9.50
C TYR A 69 21.59 -19.29 -9.73
N ALA A 70 22.00 -20.51 -9.38
CA ALA A 70 21.13 -21.66 -9.21
C ALA A 70 20.98 -21.97 -7.72
N LEU A 71 19.76 -22.28 -7.28
CA LEU A 71 19.43 -22.68 -5.91
C LEU A 71 18.93 -24.12 -5.90
N THR A 72 19.72 -25.04 -5.36
CA THR A 72 19.37 -26.46 -5.26
C THR A 72 19.07 -26.84 -3.82
N ALA A 73 17.94 -27.49 -3.58
CA ALA A 73 17.65 -28.20 -2.33
C ALA A 73 17.64 -29.71 -2.59
N GLY A 74 18.42 -30.44 -1.79
CA GLY A 74 18.56 -31.89 -1.90
C GLY A 74 18.25 -32.63 -0.62
N GLN A 75 17.53 -33.74 -0.72
CA GLN A 75 17.25 -34.69 0.36
C GLN A 75 17.54 -36.11 -0.13
N GLY A 76 18.54 -36.78 0.45
CA GLY A 76 18.97 -38.10 -0.02
C GLY A 76 19.43 -38.04 -1.49
N SER A 77 18.75 -38.78 -2.36
CA SER A 77 19.00 -38.78 -3.82
C SER A 77 18.14 -37.79 -4.61
N GLU A 78 17.14 -37.17 -3.98
CA GLU A 78 16.23 -36.23 -4.64
C GLU A 78 16.77 -34.81 -4.58
N ASN A 79 16.72 -34.11 -5.71
CA ASN A 79 17.15 -32.72 -5.81
C ASN A 79 16.11 -31.91 -6.59
N VAL A 80 15.80 -30.72 -6.09
CA VAL A 80 15.05 -29.69 -6.83
C VAL A 80 15.96 -28.50 -7.01
N THR A 81 16.08 -28.01 -8.25
CA THR A 81 16.91 -26.85 -8.58
C THR A 81 16.06 -25.75 -9.20
N LEU A 82 16.19 -24.54 -8.66
CA LEU A 82 15.64 -23.32 -9.22
C LEU A 82 16.75 -22.54 -9.93
N GLN A 83 16.44 -21.97 -11.08
CA GLN A 83 17.39 -21.32 -11.99
C GLN A 83 17.09 -19.82 -12.17
N ASP A 84 18.08 -19.08 -12.67
CA ASP A 84 17.98 -17.64 -12.94
C ASP A 84 17.62 -16.81 -11.70
N ILE A 85 18.24 -17.16 -10.56
CA ILE A 85 17.98 -16.53 -9.26
C ILE A 85 18.87 -15.31 -9.09
N TYR A 86 18.28 -14.17 -8.74
CA TYR A 86 19.02 -12.94 -8.43
C TYR A 86 18.92 -12.59 -6.95
N PHE A 87 19.92 -11.91 -6.42
CA PHE A 87 19.86 -11.20 -5.16
C PHE A 87 19.62 -9.71 -5.43
N GLY A 88 18.61 -9.16 -4.77
CA GLY A 88 18.11 -7.80 -4.98
C GLY A 88 17.20 -7.37 -3.85
N ASP A 89 16.51 -6.24 -3.98
CA ASP A 89 15.50 -5.85 -2.96
C ASP A 89 14.13 -6.41 -3.31
N VAL A 90 13.47 -7.03 -2.32
CA VAL A 90 12.14 -7.63 -2.49
C VAL A 90 11.08 -6.73 -1.85
N TRP A 91 10.06 -6.37 -2.63
CA TRP A 91 8.94 -5.53 -2.21
C TRP A 91 7.62 -6.27 -2.31
N LEU A 92 6.83 -6.21 -1.23
CA LEU A 92 5.46 -6.72 -1.20
C LEU A 92 4.47 -5.59 -1.49
N CYS A 93 3.62 -5.79 -2.48
CA CYS A 93 2.57 -4.87 -2.90
C CYS A 93 1.21 -5.45 -2.55
N SER A 94 0.47 -4.79 -1.66
CA SER A 94 -0.79 -5.31 -1.15
C SER A 94 -1.86 -4.23 -0.99
N GLY A 95 -3.10 -4.66 -0.79
CA GLY A 95 -4.27 -3.80 -0.65
C GLY A 95 -5.42 -4.26 -1.52
N GLN A 96 -6.23 -3.30 -1.98
CA GLN A 96 -7.46 -3.60 -2.70
C GLN A 96 -7.37 -3.26 -4.20
N SER A 97 -8.50 -2.92 -4.81
CA SER A 97 -8.67 -2.83 -6.26
C SER A 97 -7.71 -1.85 -6.92
N ASN A 98 -7.38 -0.72 -6.27
CA ASN A 98 -6.42 0.23 -6.79
C ASN A 98 -4.96 -0.27 -6.76
N MET A 99 -4.62 -1.22 -5.88
CA MET A 99 -3.38 -1.99 -5.97
C MET A 99 -3.49 -3.06 -7.06
N ALA A 100 -4.61 -3.78 -7.14
CA ALA A 100 -4.83 -4.88 -8.09
C ALA A 100 -5.07 -4.45 -9.55
N MET A 101 -5.22 -3.15 -9.84
CA MET A 101 -5.32 -2.65 -11.21
C MET A 101 -4.08 -3.03 -12.00
N THR A 102 -4.27 -3.64 -13.16
CA THR A 102 -3.17 -4.12 -14.01
C THR A 102 -2.56 -3.00 -14.85
N VAL A 103 -1.37 -3.23 -15.42
CA VAL A 103 -0.71 -2.24 -16.31
C VAL A 103 -1.57 -1.93 -17.54
N LEU A 104 -2.45 -2.83 -17.97
CA LEU A 104 -3.40 -2.56 -19.07
C LEU A 104 -4.43 -1.47 -18.72
N GLN A 105 -4.70 -1.25 -17.44
CA GLN A 105 -5.80 -0.40 -16.96
C GLN A 105 -5.39 1.06 -16.69
N ILE A 106 -4.13 1.43 -16.90
CA ILE A 106 -3.61 2.77 -16.60
C ILE A 106 -3.54 3.66 -17.85
N ALA A 107 -3.50 4.98 -17.65
CA ALA A 107 -3.58 5.93 -18.76
C ALA A 107 -2.47 5.77 -19.81
N ASN A 108 -1.30 5.29 -19.40
CA ASN A 108 -0.10 5.13 -20.22
C ASN A 108 0.27 3.66 -20.49
N ALA A 109 -0.72 2.75 -20.42
CA ALA A 109 -0.55 1.31 -20.57
C ALA A 109 0.34 0.91 -21.76
N SER A 110 0.04 1.41 -22.96
CA SER A 110 0.75 1.00 -24.19
C SER A 110 2.26 1.26 -24.13
N GLN A 111 2.68 2.37 -23.49
CA GLN A 111 4.10 2.71 -23.36
C GLN A 111 4.80 1.79 -22.35
N GLU A 112 4.15 1.49 -21.22
CA GLU A 112 4.71 0.62 -20.19
C GLU A 112 4.83 -0.82 -20.68
N LEU A 113 3.79 -1.35 -21.32
CA LEU A 113 3.81 -2.70 -21.88
C LEU A 113 4.90 -2.84 -22.96
N ALA A 114 5.07 -1.84 -23.81
CA ALA A 114 6.14 -1.83 -24.83
C ALA A 114 7.55 -1.70 -24.22
N ALA A 115 7.68 -1.09 -23.04
CA ALA A 115 8.95 -0.90 -22.36
C ALA A 115 9.37 -2.07 -21.46
N ALA A 116 8.47 -3.02 -21.18
CA ALA A 116 8.68 -4.12 -20.23
C ALA A 116 10.01 -4.87 -20.43
N ALA A 117 10.34 -5.20 -21.68
CA ALA A 117 11.57 -5.93 -22.03
C ALA A 117 12.88 -5.19 -21.69
N ARG A 118 12.82 -3.88 -21.39
CA ARG A 118 13.98 -3.07 -20.96
C ARG A 118 14.36 -3.30 -19.50
N TYR A 119 13.52 -3.98 -18.73
CA TYR A 119 13.70 -4.20 -17.28
C TYR A 119 13.74 -5.68 -16.92
N PRO A 120 14.62 -6.50 -17.53
CA PRO A 120 14.63 -7.95 -17.29
C PRO A 120 14.99 -8.31 -15.85
N TYR A 121 15.60 -7.39 -15.09
CA TYR A 121 16.00 -7.60 -13.70
C TYR A 121 14.96 -7.09 -12.67
N VAL A 122 13.81 -6.60 -13.12
CA VAL A 122 12.64 -6.37 -12.26
C VAL A 122 11.75 -7.60 -12.37
N ARG A 123 11.80 -8.50 -11.39
CA ARG A 123 11.09 -9.79 -11.43
C ARG A 123 9.76 -9.69 -10.73
N ILE A 124 8.73 -10.32 -11.29
CA ILE A 124 7.35 -10.20 -10.81
C ILE A 124 6.79 -11.57 -10.40
N PHE A 125 5.96 -11.57 -9.35
CA PHE A 125 5.25 -12.73 -8.81
C PHE A 125 3.90 -12.29 -8.25
N ALA A 126 2.81 -13.00 -8.54
CA ALA A 126 1.50 -12.71 -7.99
C ALA A 126 0.89 -13.93 -7.27
N ALA A 127 0.58 -13.75 -5.99
CA ALA A 127 -0.23 -14.70 -5.23
C ALA A 127 -1.67 -14.67 -5.73
N ALA A 128 -2.30 -15.85 -5.87
CA ALA A 128 -3.69 -15.89 -6.28
C ALA A 128 -4.62 -15.44 -5.13
N PRO A 129 -5.76 -14.80 -5.46
CA PRO A 129 -6.83 -14.56 -4.50
C PRO A 129 -7.25 -15.82 -3.75
N ALA A 130 -7.01 -15.85 -2.43
CA ALA A 130 -7.42 -16.94 -1.55
C ALA A 130 -7.95 -16.40 -0.20
N ARG A 131 -8.80 -17.18 0.46
CA ARG A 131 -9.31 -16.89 1.81
C ARG A 131 -9.19 -18.13 2.70
N SER A 132 -8.98 -17.92 3.99
CA SER A 132 -8.92 -18.99 4.98
C SER A 132 -9.31 -18.49 6.36
N ASP A 133 -10.06 -19.28 7.13
CA ASP A 133 -10.42 -18.95 8.51
C ASP A 133 -9.26 -19.20 9.49
N VAL A 134 -8.20 -19.89 9.03
CA VAL A 134 -6.97 -20.15 9.79
C VAL A 134 -5.74 -19.73 8.99
N GLU A 135 -4.69 -19.31 9.68
CA GLU A 135 -3.38 -18.99 9.11
C GLU A 135 -2.83 -20.19 8.32
N LEU A 136 -2.59 -20.00 7.01
CA LEU A 136 -2.02 -21.03 6.14
C LEU A 136 -0.49 -20.97 6.18
N GLU A 137 0.17 -22.12 6.15
CA GLU A 137 1.64 -22.20 6.12
C GLU A 137 2.20 -21.86 4.72
N ASP A 138 1.48 -22.21 3.65
CA ASP A 138 1.87 -21.94 2.26
C ASP A 138 0.69 -21.40 1.43
N LEU A 139 1.02 -20.77 0.29
CA LEU A 139 0.04 -20.21 -0.64
C LEU A 139 -0.80 -21.33 -1.24
N LYS A 140 -2.13 -21.17 -1.20
CA LYS A 140 -3.06 -22.14 -1.77
C LYS A 140 -2.96 -22.22 -3.29
N LYS A 141 -2.64 -21.11 -3.96
CA LYS A 141 -2.49 -21.00 -5.40
C LYS A 141 -1.62 -19.79 -5.75
N ILE A 142 -0.90 -19.91 -6.86
CA ILE A 142 -0.14 -18.83 -7.51
C ILE A 142 -0.86 -18.45 -8.79
N ASP A 143 -1.02 -17.15 -9.04
CA ASP A 143 -1.62 -16.66 -10.29
C ASP A 143 -0.56 -16.34 -11.35
N LEU A 144 0.58 -15.79 -10.92
CA LEU A 144 1.76 -15.58 -11.75
C LEU A 144 3.00 -16.09 -11.00
N PRO A 145 3.62 -17.20 -11.41
CA PRO A 145 4.91 -17.61 -10.87
C PRO A 145 5.97 -16.56 -11.21
N TRP A 146 7.09 -16.58 -10.47
CA TRP A 146 8.22 -15.68 -10.72
C TRP A 146 8.59 -15.63 -12.20
N SER A 147 8.62 -14.42 -12.75
CA SER A 147 8.70 -14.21 -14.19
C SER A 147 9.53 -12.99 -14.56
N ILE A 148 10.11 -13.03 -15.76
CA ILE A 148 10.60 -11.86 -16.48
C ILE A 148 9.36 -11.04 -16.93
N PRO A 149 9.35 -9.71 -16.78
CA PRO A 149 8.20 -8.90 -17.17
C PRO A 149 8.06 -8.88 -18.70
N THR A 150 6.83 -9.11 -19.16
CA THR A 150 6.42 -9.05 -20.57
C THR A 150 5.15 -8.21 -20.70
N ALA A 151 4.82 -7.78 -21.92
CA ALA A 151 3.55 -7.11 -22.16
C ALA A 151 2.35 -8.01 -21.78
N GLU A 152 2.47 -9.32 -21.94
CA GLU A 152 1.41 -10.28 -21.64
C GLU A 152 1.16 -10.40 -20.14
N ASN A 153 2.20 -10.64 -19.32
CA ASN A 153 2.01 -10.86 -17.88
C ASN A 153 1.76 -9.55 -17.10
N LEU A 154 2.20 -8.39 -17.60
CA LEU A 154 1.86 -7.10 -17.01
C LEU A 154 0.44 -6.64 -17.37
N GLY A 155 -0.02 -6.99 -18.58
CA GLY A 155 -1.32 -6.59 -19.14
C GLY A 155 -2.36 -7.70 -19.14
N HIS A 156 -2.23 -8.72 -18.29
CA HIS A 156 -3.08 -9.91 -18.30
C HIS A 156 -4.50 -9.60 -17.78
N GLY A 157 -5.33 -8.98 -18.62
CA GLY A 157 -6.73 -8.68 -18.31
C GLY A 157 -6.94 -7.61 -17.23
N ASN A 158 -8.21 -7.36 -16.88
CA ASN A 158 -8.59 -6.40 -15.85
C ASN A 158 -8.57 -7.08 -14.47
N PHE A 159 -7.92 -6.47 -13.48
CA PHE A 159 -7.88 -6.92 -12.08
C PHE A 159 -7.45 -8.39 -11.89
N THR A 160 -6.56 -8.91 -12.74
CA THR A 160 -6.05 -10.27 -12.62
C THR A 160 -4.61 -10.24 -12.10
N TYR A 161 -3.68 -9.77 -12.92
CA TYR A 161 -2.31 -9.35 -12.56
C TYR A 161 -1.68 -8.74 -13.83
N PHE A 162 -0.60 -7.99 -13.79
CA PHE A 162 0.18 -7.61 -12.61
C PHE A 162 -0.09 -6.16 -12.19
N SER A 163 -0.09 -5.90 -10.89
CA SER A 163 -0.32 -4.59 -10.28
C SER A 163 0.51 -3.51 -10.94
N ALA A 164 -0.16 -2.51 -11.52
CA ALA A 164 0.48 -1.38 -12.16
C ALA A 164 1.30 -0.53 -11.17
N VAL A 165 0.77 -0.32 -9.97
CA VAL A 165 1.48 0.45 -8.93
C VAL A 165 2.74 -0.29 -8.52
N CYS A 166 2.65 -1.62 -8.34
CA CYS A 166 3.79 -2.45 -7.98
C CYS A 166 4.87 -2.45 -9.08
N TRP A 167 4.47 -2.71 -10.33
CA TRP A 167 5.35 -2.67 -11.49
C TRP A 167 6.10 -1.35 -11.60
N LEU A 168 5.38 -0.24 -11.56
CA LEU A 168 5.95 1.09 -11.71
C LEU A 168 6.90 1.45 -10.57
N LEU A 169 6.56 1.08 -9.33
CA LEU A 169 7.46 1.25 -8.18
C LEU A 169 8.78 0.51 -8.41
N GLY A 170 8.74 -0.78 -8.75
CA GLY A 170 9.94 -1.57 -8.99
C GLY A 170 10.75 -1.09 -10.18
N ARG A 171 10.09 -0.65 -11.26
CA ARG A 171 10.74 -0.04 -12.43
C ARG A 171 11.52 1.21 -12.02
N TYR A 172 10.89 2.14 -11.30
CA TYR A 172 11.56 3.36 -10.84
C TYR A 172 12.71 3.06 -9.87
N LEU A 173 12.52 2.11 -8.95
CA LEU A 173 13.57 1.68 -8.03
C LEU A 173 14.75 1.10 -8.80
N TYR A 174 14.52 0.24 -9.79
CA TYR A 174 15.58 -0.32 -10.61
C TYR A 174 16.35 0.77 -11.39
N GLU A 175 15.66 1.78 -11.93
CA GLU A 175 16.29 2.92 -12.61
C GLU A 175 17.18 3.75 -11.68
N ALA A 176 16.80 3.87 -10.40
CA ALA A 176 17.57 4.60 -9.40
C ALA A 176 18.74 3.76 -8.83
N LEU A 177 18.49 2.49 -8.52
CA LEU A 177 19.38 1.63 -7.75
C LEU A 177 20.33 0.79 -8.61
N ARG A 178 19.93 0.48 -9.86
CA ARG A 178 20.73 -0.26 -10.84
C ARG A 178 21.13 -1.68 -10.41
N TYR A 179 20.28 -2.34 -9.62
CA TYR A 179 20.40 -3.76 -9.27
C TYR A 179 19.01 -4.44 -9.22
N PRO A 180 18.93 -5.79 -9.21
CA PRO A 180 17.67 -6.52 -9.31
C PRO A 180 16.62 -6.12 -8.26
N VAL A 181 15.35 -6.13 -8.65
CA VAL A 181 14.21 -5.83 -7.77
C VAL A 181 13.17 -6.94 -7.92
N GLY A 182 12.75 -7.52 -6.81
CA GLY A 182 11.66 -8.49 -6.75
C GLY A 182 10.35 -7.83 -6.34
N LEU A 183 9.27 -8.10 -7.07
CA LEU A 183 7.95 -7.56 -6.82
C LEU A 183 6.96 -8.70 -6.55
N VAL A 184 6.35 -8.68 -5.38
CA VAL A 184 5.39 -9.68 -4.91
C VAL A 184 4.03 -9.00 -4.77
N GLU A 185 3.07 -9.39 -5.60
CA GLU A 185 1.69 -8.91 -5.52
C GLU A 185 0.83 -9.85 -4.66
N ALA A 186 0.13 -9.26 -3.69
CA ALA A 186 -0.93 -9.90 -2.91
C ALA A 186 -2.06 -8.89 -2.68
N ALA A 187 -2.96 -8.75 -3.65
CA ALA A 187 -4.03 -7.74 -3.64
C ALA A 187 -5.39 -8.32 -4.03
N TRP A 188 -6.47 -7.78 -3.47
CA TRP A 188 -7.85 -8.19 -3.80
C TRP A 188 -8.84 -7.04 -3.66
N GLY A 189 -9.52 -6.70 -4.76
CA GLY A 189 -10.54 -5.65 -4.82
C GLY A 189 -11.71 -5.79 -3.83
N GLY A 190 -12.21 -4.65 -3.35
CA GLY A 190 -13.41 -4.58 -2.51
C GLY A 190 -13.23 -5.08 -1.08
N THR A 191 -12.02 -5.01 -0.54
CA THR A 191 -11.67 -5.60 0.76
C THR A 191 -11.37 -4.52 1.81
N PRO A 192 -11.95 -4.63 3.02
CA PRO A 192 -11.64 -3.75 4.13
C PRO A 192 -10.36 -4.22 4.85
N ILE A 193 -9.74 -3.33 5.63
CA ILE A 193 -8.48 -3.59 6.34
C ILE A 193 -8.60 -4.75 7.34
N GLU A 194 -9.81 -5.00 7.85
CA GLU A 194 -10.13 -6.11 8.73
C GLU A 194 -9.78 -7.45 8.11
N ALA A 195 -10.02 -7.65 6.81
CA ALA A 195 -9.69 -8.89 6.13
C ALA A 195 -8.17 -9.14 6.03
N TRP A 196 -7.37 -8.07 5.97
CA TRP A 196 -5.90 -8.08 5.83
C TRP A 196 -5.13 -8.02 7.15
N SER A 197 -5.85 -7.82 8.26
CA SER A 197 -5.25 -7.72 9.59
C SER A 197 -5.31 -9.07 10.29
N SER A 198 -4.25 -9.45 11.00
CA SER A 198 -4.33 -10.57 11.93
C SER A 198 -5.32 -10.28 13.06
N GLN A 199 -5.79 -11.33 13.73
CA GLN A 199 -6.64 -11.18 14.91
C GLN A 199 -5.94 -10.36 16.02
N ARG A 200 -4.60 -10.46 16.14
CA ARG A 200 -3.83 -9.68 17.12
C ARG A 200 -3.95 -8.19 16.86
N ALA A 201 -3.77 -7.77 15.60
CA ALA A 201 -3.89 -6.36 15.19
C ALA A 201 -5.31 -5.81 15.43
N LEU A 202 -6.35 -6.60 15.14
CA LEU A 202 -7.74 -6.17 15.32
C LEU A 202 -8.13 -6.07 16.79
N ARG A 203 -7.74 -7.05 17.62
CA ARG A 203 -7.97 -7.02 19.07
C ARG A 203 -7.32 -5.81 19.73
N ALA A 204 -6.13 -5.38 19.27
CA ALA A 204 -5.47 -4.16 19.75
C ALA A 204 -6.33 -2.89 19.56
N CYS A 205 -7.24 -2.91 18.57
CA CYS A 205 -8.16 -1.83 18.26
C CYS A 205 -9.60 -2.06 18.73
N ARG A 206 -9.83 -3.09 19.56
CA ARG A 206 -11.16 -3.47 20.09
C ARG A 206 -12.19 -3.74 18.98
N LEU A 207 -11.75 -4.21 17.81
CA LEU A 207 -12.66 -4.77 16.81
C LEU A 207 -12.86 -6.26 17.12
N PRO A 208 -14.13 -6.70 17.30
CA PRO A 208 -14.41 -8.07 17.68
C PRO A 208 -14.00 -9.06 16.59
N GLU A 209 -13.75 -10.29 17.02
CA GLU A 209 -13.81 -11.46 16.16
C GLU A 209 -15.24 -11.60 15.67
N ASP A 210 -15.49 -11.28 14.40
CA ASP A 210 -16.79 -11.60 13.80
C ASP A 210 -16.81 -13.10 13.50
N THR A 211 -16.86 -13.94 14.54
CA THR A 211 -17.09 -15.39 14.45
C THR A 211 -18.58 -15.71 14.41
N GLY A 212 -19.36 -14.90 13.69
CA GLY A 212 -20.80 -14.99 13.59
C GLY A 212 -21.23 -15.05 12.13
N SER A 213 -21.28 -16.27 11.57
CA SER A 213 -22.13 -16.69 10.46
C SER A 213 -23.01 -15.57 9.85
N PHE A 214 -22.61 -14.99 8.71
CA PHE A 214 -23.62 -14.49 7.78
C PHE A 214 -24.48 -15.70 7.43
N GLY A 215 -25.70 -15.72 7.97
CA GLY A 215 -26.64 -16.80 7.73
C GLY A 215 -26.68 -17.14 6.25
N ALA A 216 -26.48 -18.42 5.96
CA ALA A 216 -27.05 -19.05 4.79
C ALA A 216 -28.54 -18.65 4.75
N GLY A 217 -28.86 -17.70 3.88
CA GLY A 217 -30.17 -17.07 3.84
C GLY A 217 -30.37 -16.45 2.47
N LEU A 218 -30.79 -17.32 1.54
CA LEU A 218 -31.36 -17.01 0.22
C LEU A 218 -30.37 -16.82 -0.93
N ALA A 219 -29.80 -17.94 -1.35
CA ALA A 219 -29.70 -18.22 -2.77
C ALA A 219 -31.11 -18.43 -3.33
N PHE A 220 -31.57 -17.56 -4.24
CA PHE A 220 -32.44 -17.94 -5.35
C PHE A 220 -32.24 -16.98 -6.53
N CYS A 221 -31.67 -17.50 -7.61
CA CYS A 221 -31.86 -16.98 -8.96
C CYS A 221 -33.30 -17.28 -9.41
N THR A 222 -34.05 -16.27 -9.90
CA THR A 222 -34.78 -16.23 -11.19
C THR A 222 -35.74 -15.02 -11.27
N PRO A 223 -36.11 -14.56 -12.48
CA PRO A 223 -36.48 -13.16 -12.74
C PRO A 223 -37.99 -12.94 -12.77
N LEU A 224 -38.48 -11.76 -12.36
CA LEU A 224 -39.75 -11.17 -12.82
C LEU A 224 -39.84 -9.68 -12.41
N SER A 225 -39.82 -8.82 -13.43
CA SER A 225 -40.41 -7.48 -13.65
C SER A 225 -40.65 -6.42 -12.56
N PRO A 226 -40.72 -5.13 -12.99
CA PRO A 226 -40.39 -3.97 -12.17
C PRO A 226 -41.63 -3.22 -11.66
N ALA A 227 -41.58 -2.70 -10.44
CA ALA A 227 -42.08 -1.36 -10.08
C ALA A 227 -42.03 -1.13 -8.56
N LEU A 228 -41.52 0.05 -8.19
CA LEU A 228 -41.85 0.83 -7.00
C LEU A 228 -41.60 0.18 -5.63
N SER A 229 -40.41 0.42 -5.08
CA SER A 229 -40.29 0.91 -3.70
C SER A 229 -38.97 1.62 -3.50
N SER A 230 -39.03 2.95 -3.49
CA SER A 230 -37.99 3.85 -3.01
C SER A 230 -38.01 3.86 -1.48
N SER A 231 -37.08 3.15 -0.83
CA SER A 231 -36.60 3.44 0.53
C SER A 231 -35.39 2.57 0.90
N ILE A 232 -34.31 3.24 1.34
CA ILE A 232 -33.29 2.80 2.31
C ILE A 232 -32.63 1.44 2.05
N SER A 233 -31.39 1.45 1.53
CA SER A 233 -30.43 0.34 1.72
C SER A 233 -29.26 0.82 2.57
N PRO A 234 -29.15 0.37 3.84
CA PRO A 234 -27.92 0.45 4.60
C PRO A 234 -26.99 -0.68 4.13
N HIS A 235 -25.70 -0.39 4.03
CA HIS A 235 -24.63 -1.30 3.59
C HIS A 235 -24.60 -1.60 2.08
N ARG A 236 -23.83 -0.76 1.38
CA ARG A 236 -23.28 -1.06 0.07
C ARG A 236 -22.43 -2.34 0.20
N HIS A 237 -22.88 -3.47 -0.33
CA HIS A 237 -22.12 -4.72 -0.34
C HIS A 237 -20.75 -4.47 -0.99
N LEU A 238 -19.66 -4.51 -0.21
CA LEU A 238 -18.32 -4.57 -0.79
C LEU A 238 -18.19 -5.90 -1.52
N SER A 239 -17.62 -5.87 -2.73
CA SER A 239 -17.55 -7.04 -3.61
C SER A 239 -16.47 -8.06 -3.24
N GLY A 240 -15.53 -7.70 -2.35
CA GLY A 240 -14.44 -8.56 -1.92
C GLY A 240 -14.69 -9.24 -0.56
N PRO A 241 -13.79 -10.14 -0.12
CA PRO A 241 -13.86 -10.73 1.22
C PRO A 241 -13.82 -9.67 2.33
N GLN A 242 -14.81 -9.72 3.22
CA GLN A 242 -14.94 -8.77 4.35
C GLN A 242 -14.71 -9.43 5.71
N THR A 243 -14.76 -10.76 5.79
CA THR A 243 -14.56 -11.50 7.04
C THR A 243 -13.18 -11.17 7.62
N PRO A 244 -13.09 -10.80 8.92
CA PRO A 244 -11.81 -10.47 9.55
C PRO A 244 -10.74 -11.55 9.35
N SER A 245 -9.51 -11.11 9.11
CA SER A 245 -8.29 -11.93 8.98
C SER A 245 -8.25 -12.96 7.85
N VAL A 246 -9.31 -13.15 7.05
CA VAL A 246 -9.31 -14.24 6.06
C VAL A 246 -8.29 -14.08 4.94
N LEU A 247 -7.89 -12.85 4.62
CA LEU A 247 -6.85 -12.55 3.62
C LEU A 247 -5.46 -12.48 4.25
N TRP A 248 -5.35 -11.97 5.48
CA TRP A 248 -4.13 -12.14 6.30
C TRP A 248 -3.72 -13.62 6.30
N ASN A 249 -4.65 -14.48 6.69
CA ASN A 249 -4.44 -15.92 6.84
C ASN A 249 -3.99 -16.62 5.56
N ALA A 250 -4.53 -16.23 4.40
CA ALA A 250 -4.36 -16.98 3.16
C ALA A 250 -3.40 -16.34 2.15
N MET A 251 -3.16 -15.02 2.24
CA MET A 251 -2.38 -14.27 1.26
C MET A 251 -1.14 -13.59 1.84
N ILE A 252 -1.11 -13.31 3.16
CA ILE A 252 0.02 -12.63 3.81
C ILE A 252 0.81 -13.56 4.71
N HIS A 253 0.12 -14.31 5.58
CA HIS A 253 0.75 -15.26 6.50
C HIS A 253 1.67 -16.29 5.80
N PRO A 254 1.29 -16.86 4.64
CA PRO A 254 2.18 -17.75 3.89
C PRO A 254 3.49 -17.11 3.39
N LEU A 255 3.55 -15.78 3.34
CA LEU A 255 4.71 -15.04 2.85
C LEU A 255 5.66 -14.59 3.97
N LEU A 256 5.35 -14.85 5.26
CA LEU A 256 6.12 -14.30 6.39
C LEU A 256 7.57 -14.76 6.45
N ASN A 257 7.89 -15.91 5.85
CA ASN A 257 9.26 -16.40 5.74
C ASN A 257 10.05 -15.67 4.64
N MET A 258 9.42 -14.86 3.79
CA MET A 258 10.13 -14.06 2.80
C MET A 258 10.85 -12.90 3.48
N THR A 259 12.15 -12.76 3.23
CA THR A 259 12.89 -11.57 3.66
C THR A 259 12.50 -10.39 2.75
N LEU A 260 12.05 -9.28 3.31
CA LEU A 260 11.57 -8.11 2.56
C LEU A 260 12.41 -6.87 2.81
N ARG A 261 12.54 -6.03 1.77
CA ARG A 261 13.02 -4.65 1.90
C ARG A 261 11.91 -3.70 2.35
N GLY A 262 10.69 -3.89 1.86
CA GLY A 262 9.60 -2.95 2.10
C GLY A 262 8.23 -3.42 1.64
N VAL A 263 7.19 -2.68 2.05
CA VAL A 263 5.81 -2.88 1.61
C VAL A 263 5.28 -1.62 0.91
N ALA A 264 4.51 -1.81 -0.15
CA ALA A 264 3.64 -0.80 -0.74
C ALA A 264 2.17 -1.19 -0.54
N TRP A 265 1.38 -0.28 0.02
CA TRP A 265 -0.01 -0.52 0.41
C TRP A 265 -0.97 0.46 -0.26
N TYR A 266 -2.01 -0.05 -0.92
CA TYR A 266 -3.07 0.81 -1.47
C TYR A 266 -4.45 0.24 -1.13
N GLN A 267 -4.98 0.72 -0.01
CA GLN A 267 -6.30 0.36 0.48
C GLN A 267 -6.90 1.46 1.35
N GLY A 268 -8.22 1.46 1.40
CA GLY A 268 -8.98 2.23 2.36
C GLY A 268 -10.41 2.50 1.87
N GLU A 269 -10.65 2.43 0.56
CA GLU A 269 -11.93 2.83 -0.03
C GLU A 269 -13.11 2.02 0.52
N ALA A 270 -12.89 0.75 0.88
CA ALA A 270 -13.88 -0.05 1.59
C ALA A 270 -14.16 0.50 3.00
N ASN A 271 -13.11 0.87 3.74
CA ASN A 271 -13.22 1.42 5.09
C ASN A 271 -13.71 2.88 5.12
N ALA A 272 -13.70 3.59 4.00
CA ALA A 272 -14.45 4.84 3.88
C ALA A 272 -15.95 4.61 4.18
N PHE A 273 -16.46 3.38 4.01
CA PHE A 273 -17.86 3.03 4.28
C PHE A 273 -18.05 1.98 5.37
N LEU A 274 -16.97 1.42 5.92
CA LEU A 274 -16.99 0.41 6.98
C LEU A 274 -15.99 0.79 8.07
N HIS A 275 -16.50 1.03 9.28
CA HIS A 275 -15.68 1.38 10.45
C HIS A 275 -14.67 2.51 10.20
N THR A 276 -15.07 3.55 9.45
CA THR A 276 -14.20 4.67 9.03
C THR A 276 -13.37 5.22 10.19
N ASP A 277 -14.01 5.55 11.31
CA ASP A 277 -13.36 6.18 12.46
C ASP A 277 -12.49 5.20 13.28
N ARG A 278 -12.47 3.91 12.92
CA ARG A 278 -11.55 2.90 13.51
C ARG A 278 -10.25 2.77 12.72
N TYR A 279 -10.19 3.31 11.50
CA TYR A 279 -9.03 3.19 10.63
C TYR A 279 -7.76 3.84 11.23
N ASN A 280 -7.94 4.89 12.04
CA ASN A 280 -6.86 5.54 12.79
C ASN A 280 -6.17 4.63 13.81
N CYS A 281 -6.80 3.51 14.16
CA CYS A 281 -6.23 2.48 15.01
C CYS A 281 -5.80 1.27 14.17
N THR A 282 -6.70 0.75 13.33
CA THR A 282 -6.47 -0.53 12.63
C THR A 282 -5.31 -0.44 11.64
N PHE A 283 -5.11 0.69 10.97
CA PHE A 283 -4.01 0.81 10.01
C PHE A 283 -2.62 0.86 10.68
N PRO A 284 -2.38 1.69 11.72
CA PRO A 284 -1.15 1.58 12.51
C PRO A 284 -0.96 0.20 13.13
N ALA A 285 -2.02 -0.45 13.62
CA ALA A 285 -1.95 -1.79 14.20
C ALA A 285 -1.57 -2.86 13.17
N LEU A 286 -2.13 -2.80 11.95
CA LEU A 286 -1.74 -3.67 10.84
C LEU A 286 -0.26 -3.51 10.52
N ILE A 287 0.23 -2.28 10.38
CA ILE A 287 1.64 -2.02 10.07
C ILE A 287 2.56 -2.59 11.16
N ALA A 288 2.23 -2.36 12.43
CA ALA A 288 3.01 -2.86 13.55
C ALA A 288 3.02 -4.40 13.62
N ASP A 289 1.87 -5.04 13.42
CA ASP A 289 1.77 -6.50 13.45
C ASP A 289 2.45 -7.15 12.23
N TRP A 290 2.33 -6.58 11.03
CA TRP A 290 3.06 -7.07 9.85
C TRP A 290 4.56 -6.96 10.04
N ARG A 291 5.05 -5.83 10.57
CA ARG A 291 6.47 -5.67 10.94
C ARG A 291 6.95 -6.75 11.89
N HIS A 292 6.20 -6.99 12.95
CA HIS A 292 6.51 -8.03 13.91
C HIS A 292 6.50 -9.42 13.27
N ALA A 293 5.46 -9.75 12.51
CA ALA A 293 5.26 -11.07 11.93
C ALA A 293 6.28 -11.39 10.82
N PHE A 294 6.58 -10.46 9.92
CA PHE A 294 7.61 -10.66 8.90
C PHE A 294 9.00 -10.74 9.52
N HIS A 295 9.31 -9.92 10.53
CA HIS A 295 10.58 -10.04 11.26
C HIS A 295 10.71 -11.42 11.91
N ALA A 296 9.67 -11.88 12.61
CA ALA A 296 9.67 -13.20 13.25
C ALA A 296 9.73 -14.36 12.25
N GLY A 297 8.90 -14.35 11.21
CA GLY A 297 8.81 -15.41 10.20
C GLY A 297 10.10 -15.55 9.37
N SER A 298 10.72 -14.43 9.02
CA SER A 298 12.01 -14.42 8.33
C SER A 298 13.21 -14.67 9.26
N ALA A 299 13.03 -15.28 10.43
CA ALA A 299 14.11 -15.56 11.39
C ALA A 299 14.97 -14.32 11.72
N GLY A 300 14.31 -13.16 11.85
CA GLY A 300 14.92 -11.88 12.16
C GLY A 300 15.56 -11.16 10.97
N GLN A 301 15.46 -11.69 9.74
CA GLN A 301 16.15 -11.12 8.58
C GLN A 301 15.43 -9.90 7.98
N THR A 302 14.10 -9.88 7.97
CA THR A 302 13.34 -8.67 7.63
C THR A 302 13.52 -7.66 8.76
N GLU A 303 13.92 -6.44 8.43
CA GLU A 303 14.13 -5.36 9.41
C GLU A 303 12.89 -5.14 10.31
N PRO A 304 13.05 -5.04 11.65
CA PRO A 304 11.91 -4.87 12.57
C PRO A 304 11.04 -3.66 12.27
N LEU A 305 11.63 -2.60 11.73
CA LEU A 305 10.93 -1.40 11.25
C LEU A 305 11.12 -1.24 9.75
N PHE A 306 10.93 -2.31 8.99
CA PHE A 306 11.03 -2.21 7.54
C PHE A 306 10.09 -1.10 6.99
N PRO A 307 10.53 -0.36 5.96
CA PRO A 307 9.77 0.71 5.33
C PRO A 307 8.38 0.30 4.86
N PHE A 308 7.37 1.10 5.22
CA PHE A 308 5.98 0.87 4.82
C PHE A 308 5.44 2.08 4.07
N GLY A 309 5.31 1.96 2.75
CA GLY A 309 4.74 2.97 1.88
C GLY A 309 3.24 2.75 1.69
N PHE A 310 2.45 3.82 1.69
CA PHE A 310 1.03 3.71 1.34
C PHE A 310 0.54 4.84 0.45
N VAL A 311 -0.58 4.61 -0.22
CA VAL A 311 -1.25 5.61 -1.06
C VAL A 311 -2.42 6.22 -0.31
N GLN A 312 -2.40 7.55 -0.16
CA GLN A 312 -3.56 8.28 0.34
C GLN A 312 -4.73 8.10 -0.63
N LEU A 313 -5.95 7.90 -0.14
CA LEU A 313 -7.09 7.74 -1.04
C LEU A 313 -7.23 8.91 -2.01
N SER A 314 -7.47 8.61 -3.29
CA SER A 314 -7.80 9.60 -4.32
C SER A 314 -9.23 10.11 -4.14
N SER A 315 -9.68 10.98 -5.04
CA SER A 315 -11.03 11.52 -5.07
C SER A 315 -12.03 10.50 -5.63
N TYR A 316 -13.27 10.51 -5.11
CA TYR A 316 -14.31 9.57 -5.57
C TYR A 316 -15.59 10.28 -6.07
N ARG A 317 -16.36 10.94 -5.20
CA ARG A 317 -17.60 11.65 -5.57
C ARG A 317 -17.46 13.16 -5.43
N ARG A 318 -18.02 13.90 -6.40
CA ARG A 318 -18.15 15.38 -6.33
C ARG A 318 -19.08 15.83 -5.21
N GLN A 319 -20.16 15.09 -5.00
CA GLN A 319 -21.12 15.34 -3.92
C GLN A 319 -21.04 14.19 -2.92
N SER A 320 -20.54 14.49 -1.73
CA SER A 320 -20.41 13.53 -0.64
C SER A 320 -21.43 13.83 0.46
N PRO A 321 -22.18 12.84 0.95
CA PRO A 321 -23.13 13.06 2.04
C PRO A 321 -22.45 13.19 3.40
N ASP A 322 -21.20 12.73 3.56
CA ASP A 322 -20.61 12.46 4.88
C ASP A 322 -19.10 12.68 5.00
N ASN A 323 -18.43 13.18 3.95
CA ASN A 323 -16.98 13.39 3.88
C ASN A 323 -16.16 12.17 4.34
N SER A 324 -16.70 10.95 4.17
CA SER A 324 -16.07 9.68 4.58
C SER A 324 -14.65 9.51 4.04
N PHE A 325 -14.43 9.85 2.76
CA PHE A 325 -13.10 9.79 2.15
C PHE A 325 -12.12 10.77 2.79
N ALA A 326 -12.55 12.00 3.10
CA ALA A 326 -11.68 12.99 3.75
C ALA A 326 -11.30 12.53 5.16
N ARG A 327 -12.27 12.02 5.93
CA ARG A 327 -12.01 11.40 7.24
C ARG A 327 -11.03 10.23 7.13
N LEU A 328 -11.24 9.34 6.16
CA LEU A 328 -10.32 8.22 5.99
C LEU A 328 -8.91 8.65 5.60
N ARG A 329 -8.74 9.65 4.73
CA ARG A 329 -7.41 10.21 4.39
C ARG A 329 -6.68 10.72 5.63
N TRP A 330 -7.40 11.31 6.58
CA TRP A 330 -6.86 11.73 7.87
C TRP A 330 -6.47 10.52 8.72
N HIS A 331 -7.37 9.53 8.84
CA HIS A 331 -7.13 8.28 9.57
C HIS A 331 -5.95 7.46 9.01
N GLN A 332 -5.67 7.53 7.71
CA GLN A 332 -4.50 6.90 7.09
C GLN A 332 -3.16 7.42 7.68
N THR A 333 -3.16 8.59 8.32
CA THR A 333 -2.00 9.17 9.00
C THR A 333 -2.02 8.98 10.52
N ALA A 334 -2.89 8.11 11.03
CA ALA A 334 -3.15 7.94 12.46
C ALA A 334 -3.63 9.23 13.17
N ASP A 335 -4.34 10.08 12.43
CA ASP A 335 -4.88 11.38 12.85
C ASP A 335 -3.82 12.44 13.18
N LEU A 336 -2.66 12.36 12.54
CA LEU A 336 -1.55 13.28 12.76
C LEU A 336 -1.23 14.14 11.52
N GLY A 337 -1.90 13.91 10.39
CA GLY A 337 -1.76 14.70 9.15
C GLY A 337 -0.46 14.47 8.37
N VAL A 338 0.53 13.83 8.97
CA VAL A 338 1.86 13.61 8.40
C VAL A 338 2.34 12.19 8.70
N VAL A 339 3.17 11.66 7.82
CA VAL A 339 3.99 10.46 8.05
C VAL A 339 5.41 10.70 7.56
N PRO A 340 6.46 10.06 8.11
CA PRO A 340 6.41 9.23 9.31
C PRO A 340 5.99 10.04 10.54
N ASN A 341 5.41 9.38 11.52
CA ASN A 341 5.02 9.99 12.78
C ASN A 341 5.25 9.01 13.94
N ALA A 342 4.98 9.43 15.18
CA ALA A 342 5.24 8.63 16.38
C ALA A 342 4.50 7.28 16.42
N ARG A 343 3.33 7.18 15.77
CA ARG A 343 2.53 5.94 15.69
C ARG A 343 2.91 5.08 14.48
N MET A 344 3.50 5.67 13.46
CA MET A 344 3.85 5.04 12.20
C MET A 344 5.29 5.43 11.79
N PRO A 345 6.32 4.99 12.54
CA PRO A 345 7.71 5.29 12.18
C PRO A 345 8.09 4.60 10.87
N ARG A 346 9.08 5.16 10.14
CA ARG A 346 9.57 4.64 8.85
C ARG A 346 8.46 4.34 7.84
N THR A 347 7.45 5.20 7.80
CA THR A 347 6.37 5.15 6.80
C THR A 347 6.45 6.35 5.87
N PHE A 348 5.92 6.21 4.66
CA PHE A 348 5.82 7.29 3.69
C PHE A 348 4.49 7.18 2.94
N MET A 349 4.00 8.32 2.44
CA MET A 349 2.68 8.43 1.82
C MET A 349 2.78 9.06 0.44
N ALA A 350 2.24 8.38 -0.57
CA ALA A 350 1.92 9.00 -1.84
C ALA A 350 0.58 9.72 -1.71
N VAL A 351 0.61 11.04 -1.66
CA VAL A 351 -0.60 11.87 -1.78
C VAL A 351 -1.20 11.60 -3.16
N ALA A 352 -2.50 11.28 -3.26
CA ALA A 352 -3.16 11.01 -4.53
C ALA A 352 -4.47 11.78 -4.71
N VAL A 353 -4.77 12.73 -3.82
CA VAL A 353 -6.04 13.48 -3.81
C VAL A 353 -6.26 14.30 -5.10
N ASP A 354 -5.18 14.78 -5.71
CA ASP A 354 -5.18 15.53 -6.98
C ASP A 354 -5.16 14.63 -8.22
N LEU A 355 -5.12 13.31 -8.05
CA LEU A 355 -5.11 12.34 -9.15
C LEU A 355 -6.52 11.79 -9.38
N CYS A 356 -7.51 12.67 -9.42
CA CYS A 356 -8.91 12.31 -9.67
C CYS A 356 -9.12 11.92 -11.15
N ASP A 357 -10.06 11.02 -11.43
CA ASP A 357 -10.37 10.59 -12.80
C ASP A 357 -11.87 10.29 -12.95
N GLU A 358 -12.67 11.33 -13.19
CA GLU A 358 -14.12 11.22 -13.27
C GLU A 358 -14.58 10.29 -14.40
N ARG A 359 -13.75 10.18 -15.45
CA ARG A 359 -14.03 9.43 -16.67
C ARG A 359 -13.35 8.06 -16.68
N SER A 360 -12.87 7.58 -15.53
CA SER A 360 -12.30 6.23 -15.45
C SER A 360 -13.36 5.20 -15.86
N PRO A 361 -13.08 4.32 -16.83
CA PRO A 361 -14.02 3.25 -17.23
C PRO A 361 -14.20 2.20 -16.13
N TYR A 362 -13.35 2.23 -15.11
CA TYR A 362 -13.42 1.37 -13.93
C TYR A 362 -14.17 2.06 -12.78
N GLY A 363 -14.75 3.25 -13.01
CA GLY A 363 -15.39 4.10 -12.01
C GLY A 363 -14.42 5.13 -11.42
N SER A 364 -14.93 6.30 -11.05
CA SER A 364 -14.10 7.44 -10.59
C SER A 364 -13.24 7.16 -9.36
N ILE A 365 -13.60 6.13 -8.59
CA ILE A 365 -12.84 5.60 -7.45
C ILE A 365 -11.50 4.94 -7.86
N HIS A 366 -11.35 4.59 -9.14
CA HIS A 366 -10.20 3.89 -9.71
C HIS A 366 -9.45 4.81 -10.68
N PRO A 367 -8.63 5.76 -10.19
CA PRO A 367 -7.90 6.67 -11.07
C PRO A 367 -6.85 5.94 -11.89
N ARG A 368 -6.78 6.27 -13.19
CA ARG A 368 -5.85 5.64 -14.14
C ARG A 368 -4.44 6.21 -14.11
N ASP A 369 -4.21 7.35 -13.46
CA ASP A 369 -2.86 7.91 -13.28
C ASP A 369 -2.10 7.19 -12.15
N LYS A 370 -1.66 5.96 -12.44
CA LYS A 370 -0.79 5.20 -11.54
C LYS A 370 0.66 5.61 -11.62
N GLN A 371 1.05 6.39 -12.64
CA GLN A 371 2.40 6.91 -12.78
C GLN A 371 2.74 7.88 -11.67
N ASN A 372 1.90 8.89 -11.44
CA ASN A 372 2.14 9.83 -10.36
C ASN A 372 2.01 9.17 -8.98
N VAL A 373 1.10 8.20 -8.81
CA VAL A 373 1.01 7.40 -7.57
C VAL A 373 2.34 6.68 -7.30
N ALA A 374 2.81 5.88 -8.26
CA ALA A 374 4.02 5.07 -8.10
C ALA A 374 5.29 5.93 -8.02
N HIS A 375 5.36 7.03 -8.76
CA HIS A 375 6.48 7.97 -8.67
C HIS A 375 6.58 8.59 -7.26
N ARG A 376 5.45 9.01 -6.68
CA ARG A 376 5.40 9.55 -5.31
C ARG A 376 5.78 8.49 -4.26
N LEU A 377 5.33 7.24 -4.44
CA LEU A 377 5.79 6.12 -3.60
C LEU A 377 7.30 5.88 -3.74
N HIS A 378 7.83 5.90 -4.96
CA HIS A 378 9.24 5.73 -5.24
C HIS A 378 10.11 6.81 -4.57
N LEU A 379 9.71 8.08 -4.63
CA LEU A 379 10.41 9.16 -3.92
C LEU A 379 10.44 8.89 -2.41
N GLY A 380 9.31 8.46 -1.84
CA GLY A 380 9.23 8.09 -0.42
C GLY A 380 10.09 6.88 -0.07
N ALA A 381 10.16 5.87 -0.95
CA ALA A 381 11.04 4.73 -0.78
C ALA A 381 12.51 5.17 -0.78
N ARG A 382 12.95 5.98 -1.74
CA ARG A 382 14.33 6.51 -1.79
C ARG A 382 14.70 7.28 -0.51
N ALA A 383 13.83 8.17 -0.05
CA ALA A 383 14.07 8.95 1.15
C ALA A 383 14.05 8.10 2.44
N VAL A 384 13.04 7.24 2.63
CA VAL A 384 12.78 6.55 3.91
C VAL A 384 13.36 5.13 3.97
N ALA A 385 13.31 4.40 2.85
CA ALA A 385 13.87 3.06 2.75
C ALA A 385 15.37 3.07 2.48
N TYR A 386 15.84 3.96 1.61
CA TYR A 386 17.25 4.01 1.19
C TYR A 386 18.05 5.15 1.81
N GLY A 387 17.40 6.04 2.58
CA GLY A 387 18.07 7.03 3.41
C GLY A 387 18.62 8.23 2.63
N GLU A 388 18.06 8.53 1.45
CA GLU A 388 18.45 9.69 0.67
C GLU A 388 17.94 10.99 1.33
N LYS A 389 18.86 11.71 2.00
CA LYS A 389 18.52 12.81 2.92
C LYS A 389 17.96 14.06 2.27
N ASP A 390 18.46 14.42 1.08
CA ASP A 390 18.11 15.69 0.41
C ASP A 390 16.99 15.52 -0.64
N LEU A 391 16.38 14.33 -0.69
CA LEU A 391 15.32 14.05 -1.64
C LEU A 391 13.97 14.58 -1.13
N VAL A 392 13.39 15.52 -1.86
CA VAL A 392 12.03 16.00 -1.61
C VAL A 392 11.02 14.96 -2.09
N PHE A 393 10.33 14.32 -1.15
CA PHE A 393 9.36 13.26 -1.45
C PHE A 393 7.93 13.57 -0.99
N GLN A 394 7.71 14.69 -0.30
CA GLN A 394 6.41 15.10 0.21
C GLN A 394 6.07 16.52 -0.21
N GLY A 395 4.77 16.82 -0.33
CA GLY A 395 4.29 18.18 -0.47
C GLY A 395 4.43 19.00 0.82
N PRO A 396 4.06 20.29 0.77
CA PRO A 396 4.17 21.20 1.91
C PRO A 396 3.15 20.84 3.01
N TYR A 397 3.60 20.80 4.26
CA TYR A 397 2.76 20.60 5.45
C TYR A 397 2.63 21.89 6.24
N PRO A 398 1.47 22.17 6.88
CA PRO A 398 1.37 23.27 7.82
C PRO A 398 2.22 22.99 9.06
N THR A 399 2.88 24.02 9.57
CA THR A 399 3.74 23.97 10.77
C THR A 399 3.24 24.90 11.87
N ARG A 400 2.56 25.98 11.49
CA ARG A 400 2.07 27.00 12.40
C ARG A 400 0.84 27.67 11.81
N ALA A 401 -0.15 27.95 12.65
CA ALA A 401 -1.28 28.81 12.33
C ALA A 401 -1.35 29.95 13.37
N VAL A 402 -1.40 31.20 12.92
CA VAL A 402 -1.43 32.39 13.79
C VAL A 402 -2.70 33.19 13.49
N LEU A 403 -3.56 33.30 14.49
CA LEU A 403 -4.80 34.07 14.41
C LEU A 403 -4.54 35.55 14.73
N GLU A 404 -4.81 36.42 13.77
CA GLU A 404 -4.81 37.88 13.94
C GLU A 404 -6.26 38.36 14.19
N VAL A 405 -6.67 38.35 15.46
CA VAL A 405 -8.05 38.66 15.88
C VAL A 405 -8.53 40.02 15.39
N THR A 406 -7.70 41.06 15.49
CA THR A 406 -8.07 42.45 15.13
C THR A 406 -8.36 42.63 13.65
N ARG A 407 -7.74 41.82 12.79
CA ARG A 407 -7.90 41.87 11.33
C ARG A 407 -8.78 40.74 10.79
N ALA A 408 -9.22 39.83 11.65
CA ALA A 408 -9.92 38.60 11.27
C ALA A 408 -9.15 37.80 10.19
N LEU A 409 -7.84 37.64 10.38
CA LEU A 409 -6.95 36.89 9.48
C LEU A 409 -6.34 35.68 10.18
N LEU A 410 -6.05 34.64 9.41
CA LEU A 410 -5.32 33.45 9.87
C LEU A 410 -4.12 33.19 8.96
N ASN A 411 -2.91 33.29 9.50
CA ASN A 411 -1.67 33.05 8.76
C ASN A 411 -1.19 31.62 9.01
N VAL A 412 -1.05 30.84 7.93
CA VAL A 412 -0.61 29.44 7.97
C VAL A 412 0.77 29.34 7.35
N THR A 413 1.76 28.89 8.11
CA THR A 413 3.15 28.70 7.68
C THR A 413 3.42 27.25 7.32
N TYR A 414 4.15 27.00 6.22
CA TYR A 414 4.40 25.67 5.69
C TYR A 414 5.88 25.25 5.74
N THR A 415 6.13 23.95 5.69
CA THR A 415 7.48 23.34 5.71
C THR A 415 8.32 23.67 4.48
N GLN A 416 7.69 23.96 3.34
CA GLN A 416 8.35 24.13 2.04
C GLN A 416 7.83 25.37 1.33
N GLU A 417 8.53 25.77 0.28
CA GLU A 417 8.05 26.81 -0.64
C GLU A 417 6.79 26.36 -1.38
N LEU A 418 5.83 27.29 -1.50
CA LEU A 418 4.50 27.05 -2.02
C LEU A 418 4.40 27.47 -3.48
N VAL A 419 3.83 26.58 -4.28
CA VAL A 419 3.30 26.86 -5.61
C VAL A 419 1.78 26.81 -5.50
N PHE A 420 1.15 27.98 -5.60
CA PHE A 420 -0.29 28.12 -5.45
C PHE A 420 -0.97 28.12 -6.81
N ARG A 421 -1.77 27.08 -7.13
CA ARG A 421 -2.33 26.90 -8.49
C ARG A 421 -3.75 27.45 -8.70
N GLN A 422 -4.57 27.53 -7.65
CA GLN A 422 -6.01 27.88 -7.78
C GLN A 422 -6.50 28.81 -6.66
N ARG A 423 -6.27 30.13 -6.80
CA ARG A 423 -6.55 31.16 -5.75
C ARG A 423 -8.01 31.22 -5.29
N ASP A 424 -8.94 30.93 -6.19
CA ASP A 424 -10.37 31.05 -5.92
C ASP A 424 -11.03 29.73 -5.50
N ALA A 425 -10.28 28.63 -5.42
CA ALA A 425 -10.83 27.35 -4.98
C ALA A 425 -11.15 27.40 -3.47
N PRO A 426 -12.35 26.96 -3.04
CA PRO A 426 -12.72 26.86 -1.63
C PRO A 426 -12.01 25.67 -0.96
N ALA A 427 -10.69 25.77 -0.84
CA ALA A 427 -9.84 24.68 -0.38
C ALA A 427 -9.64 24.69 1.14
N PHE A 428 -9.88 25.81 1.81
CA PHE A 428 -9.73 25.97 3.25
C PHE A 428 -11.08 26.20 3.90
N GLU A 429 -11.25 25.60 5.07
CA GLU A 429 -12.42 25.82 5.92
C GLU A 429 -11.97 26.03 7.36
N VAL A 430 -12.62 26.94 8.05
CA VAL A 430 -12.41 27.21 9.47
C VAL A 430 -13.62 26.81 10.27
N CYS A 431 -13.36 26.24 11.43
CA CYS A 431 -14.38 25.89 12.39
C CYS A 431 -14.57 27.07 13.35
N CYS A 432 -15.76 27.69 13.30
CA CYS A 432 -16.13 28.85 14.10
C CYS A 432 -17.25 28.49 15.06
N SER A 433 -16.98 28.51 16.37
CA SER A 433 -17.99 28.20 17.37
C SER A 433 -17.72 28.88 18.72
N SER A 434 -18.79 29.23 19.43
CA SER A 434 -18.74 29.67 20.83
C SER A 434 -18.74 28.50 21.83
N GLN A 435 -19.03 27.28 21.37
CA GLN A 435 -19.02 26.03 22.14
C GLN A 435 -18.03 25.04 21.53
N LEU A 436 -17.43 24.17 22.35
CA LEU A 436 -16.39 23.23 21.90
C LEU A 436 -16.87 22.22 20.83
N SER A 437 -18.18 21.93 20.72
CA SER A 437 -18.76 21.02 19.71
C SER A 437 -20.31 21.09 19.71
N PRO A 438 -21.01 20.91 18.56
CA PRO A 438 -20.49 20.75 17.20
C PRO A 438 -20.20 22.10 16.53
N CYS A 439 -19.20 22.09 15.64
CA CYS A 439 -18.73 23.29 14.96
C CYS A 439 -19.12 23.30 13.48
N GLY A 440 -19.71 24.40 13.02
CA GLY A 440 -19.95 24.64 11.60
C GLY A 440 -18.63 24.98 10.89
N TRP A 441 -18.34 24.27 9.80
CA TRP A 441 -17.20 24.57 8.94
C TRP A 441 -17.60 25.62 7.91
N LEU A 442 -16.87 26.72 7.88
CA LEU A 442 -17.10 27.84 6.98
C LEU A 442 -15.92 27.97 6.01
N PRO A 443 -16.16 28.25 4.71
CA PRO A 443 -15.08 28.53 3.77
C PRO A 443 -14.20 29.69 4.24
N ALA A 444 -12.88 29.53 4.12
CA ALA A 444 -11.90 30.56 4.42
C ALA A 444 -11.14 30.93 3.13
N SER A 445 -11.38 32.14 2.62
CA SER A 445 -10.78 32.59 1.37
C SER A 445 -9.31 32.97 1.55
N VAL A 446 -8.47 32.58 0.61
CA VAL A 446 -7.07 32.99 0.57
C VAL A 446 -6.98 34.45 0.12
N VAL A 447 -6.33 35.29 0.91
CA VAL A 447 -6.13 36.73 0.60
C VAL A 447 -4.69 37.08 0.26
N VAL A 448 -3.72 36.41 0.87
CA VAL A 448 -2.29 36.60 0.58
C VAL A 448 -1.61 35.24 0.49
N VAL A 449 -0.72 35.12 -0.50
CA VAL A 449 0.17 33.97 -0.66
C VAL A 449 1.59 34.49 -0.76
N GLU A 450 2.42 34.08 0.18
CA GLU A 450 3.86 34.32 0.19
C GLU A 450 4.60 33.00 -0.08
N SER A 451 5.94 33.03 -0.08
CA SER A 451 6.75 31.85 -0.40
C SER A 451 6.46 30.64 0.50
N ARG A 452 6.15 30.86 1.80
CA ARG A 452 5.83 29.78 2.75
C ARG A 452 4.60 30.04 3.61
N THR A 453 3.85 31.10 3.31
CA THR A 453 2.72 31.54 4.13
C THR A 453 1.47 31.70 3.29
N VAL A 454 0.34 31.23 3.79
CA VAL A 454 -0.98 31.51 3.26
C VAL A 454 -1.77 32.29 4.32
N THR A 455 -2.27 33.46 3.96
CA THR A 455 -3.18 34.22 4.81
C THR A 455 -4.61 33.99 4.36
N LEU A 456 -5.45 33.59 5.30
CA LEU A 456 -6.87 33.33 5.11
C LEU A 456 -7.70 34.44 5.74
N ALA A 457 -8.73 34.91 5.05
CA ALA A 457 -9.76 35.77 5.62
C ALA A 457 -10.79 34.92 6.37
N LEU A 458 -11.15 35.36 7.58
CA LEU A 458 -12.14 34.71 8.43
C LEU A 458 -13.53 35.36 8.28
N ALA A 459 -13.88 35.75 7.05
CA ALA A 459 -15.14 36.41 6.76
C ALA A 459 -16.32 35.50 7.17
N GLY A 460 -17.11 35.95 8.15
CA GLY A 460 -18.24 35.18 8.71
C GLY A 460 -17.94 34.44 10.03
N CYS A 461 -16.69 34.42 10.48
CA CYS A 461 -16.31 33.86 11.78
C CYS A 461 -16.38 34.92 12.89
N GLY A 462 -17.56 35.09 13.50
CA GLY A 462 -17.78 36.06 14.59
C GLY A 462 -17.41 35.56 15.99
N THR A 463 -16.87 34.35 16.11
CA THR A 463 -16.63 33.63 17.37
C THR A 463 -15.20 33.07 17.43
N LEU A 464 -14.94 32.10 18.32
CA LEU A 464 -13.63 31.45 18.42
C LEU A 464 -13.38 30.56 17.20
N VAL A 465 -12.18 30.66 16.63
CA VAL A 465 -11.66 29.70 15.64
C VAL A 465 -11.13 28.49 16.41
N LEU A 466 -11.79 27.34 16.27
CA LEU A 466 -11.41 26.11 16.97
C LEU A 466 -10.64 25.11 16.09
N GLY A 467 -10.65 25.30 14.77
CA GLY A 467 -9.96 24.40 13.84
C GLY A 467 -9.81 24.99 12.44
N LEU A 468 -8.87 24.45 11.68
CA LEU A 468 -8.59 24.81 10.29
C LEU A 468 -8.34 23.53 9.51
N ARG A 469 -9.10 23.32 8.43
CA ARG A 469 -8.87 22.19 7.54
C ARG A 469 -8.61 22.63 6.11
N TYR A 470 -7.90 21.77 5.38
CA TYR A 470 -7.56 21.95 3.98
C TYR A 470 -7.95 20.72 3.17
N ALA A 471 -8.52 20.93 1.98
CA ALA A 471 -8.88 19.89 1.02
C ALA A 471 -9.74 18.77 1.64
N TRP A 472 -10.69 19.14 2.52
CA TRP A 472 -11.49 18.21 3.33
C TRP A 472 -12.76 17.67 2.63
N ALA A 473 -12.89 17.91 1.33
CA ALA A 473 -13.93 17.30 0.52
C ALA A 473 -13.48 15.92 -0.01
N GLU A 474 -14.46 15.08 -0.35
CA GLU A 474 -14.19 13.83 -1.06
C GLU A 474 -13.54 14.07 -2.44
N TRP A 475 -13.89 15.18 -3.09
CA TRP A 475 -13.30 15.68 -4.34
C TRP A 475 -12.88 17.15 -4.17
N PRO A 476 -11.71 17.43 -3.58
CA PRO A 476 -11.34 18.80 -3.20
C PRO A 476 -10.73 19.62 -4.34
N CYS A 477 -10.30 18.98 -5.44
CA CYS A 477 -9.69 19.66 -6.58
C CYS A 477 -9.79 18.83 -7.87
N GLU A 478 -9.63 19.49 -9.02
CA GLU A 478 -9.50 18.82 -10.31
C GLU A 478 -8.09 18.22 -10.50
N TYR A 479 -7.95 17.42 -11.55
CA TYR A 479 -6.72 16.69 -11.87
C TYR A 479 -5.50 17.62 -11.87
N GLN A 480 -4.51 17.28 -11.02
CA GLN A 480 -3.28 18.03 -10.78
C GLN A 480 -3.48 19.54 -10.50
N SER A 481 -4.64 19.91 -9.93
CA SER A 481 -5.08 21.30 -9.78
C SER A 481 -5.51 21.63 -8.34
N CYS A 482 -4.94 20.94 -7.35
CA CYS A 482 -5.10 21.32 -5.94
C CYS A 482 -4.50 22.70 -5.64
N ALA A 483 -4.96 23.35 -4.58
CA ALA A 483 -4.56 24.74 -4.33
C ALA A 483 -3.06 24.86 -4.01
N LEU A 484 -2.52 23.92 -3.24
CA LEU A 484 -1.14 23.95 -2.74
C LEU A 484 -0.27 22.81 -3.28
N TYR A 485 0.87 23.20 -3.84
CA TYR A 485 1.97 22.32 -4.24
C TYR A 485 3.30 22.86 -3.70
N ASN A 486 4.35 22.05 -3.73
CA ASN A 486 5.73 22.56 -3.63
C ASN A 486 6.32 22.85 -5.02
N THR A 487 7.56 23.34 -5.04
CA THR A 487 8.32 23.64 -6.27
C THR A 487 8.65 22.41 -7.11
N GLN A 488 8.58 21.20 -6.54
CA GLN A 488 8.74 19.92 -7.24
C GLN A 488 7.42 19.36 -7.79
N GLY A 489 6.31 20.09 -7.64
CA GLY A 489 5.01 19.64 -8.13
C GLY A 489 4.33 18.56 -7.28
N LEU A 490 4.75 18.38 -6.02
CA LEU A 490 4.08 17.49 -5.06
C LEU A 490 2.97 18.25 -4.31
N PRO A 491 1.73 17.73 -4.29
CA PRO A 491 0.60 18.38 -3.64
C PRO A 491 0.70 18.33 -2.12
N ALA A 492 0.21 19.38 -1.45
CA ALA A 492 -0.03 19.35 -0.02
C ALA A 492 -1.10 18.28 0.30
N PRO A 493 -0.90 17.41 1.29
CA PRO A 493 -1.96 16.51 1.74
C PRO A 493 -3.07 17.29 2.48
N PRO A 494 -4.31 16.77 2.48
CA PRO A 494 -5.37 17.26 3.36
C PRO A 494 -4.94 17.25 4.84
N PHE A 495 -5.38 18.24 5.60
CA PHE A 495 -5.14 18.36 7.05
C PHE A 495 -6.34 18.95 7.79
N LEU A 496 -6.34 18.83 9.12
CA LEU A 496 -7.35 19.31 10.07
C LEU A 496 -6.73 19.97 11.30
#